data_AF-A0A7V9LC97-F1
#
_entry.id   AF-A0A7V9LC97-F1
#
_cell.length_a   1.000
_cell.length_b   1.000
_cell.length_c   1.000
_cell.angle_alpha   90.00
_cell.angle_beta   90.00
_cell.angle_gamma   90.00
#
_symmetry.space_group_name_H-M   'P 1'
#
loop_
_entity.id
_entity.type
_entity.pdbx_description
1 polymer ?
#
loop_
_entity_poly.entity_id
_entity_poly.type
_entity_poly.pdbx_seq_one_letter_code
_entity_poly.pdbx_strand_id
1 'polypeptide(L)'
;QLQPWNRTDPGPNWPWNHYIDRVRDHCGDGGGGGGAIIIDSNNANNNQAVAKIELTGTWQSSAAMPGYYGSGYWFANTAQTSAPATFWFHLPAAGTKTIDAWWTAGTNRSAAAVFIGQNVNGTEVGRRTVNQKGNGSQWVTLGTWSFSAGWNKVVLSRWGAEGSVVIADAVRVR
;
A
#
# COMPACT_ATOMS: atom_id res chain seq x y z
N GLN A 1 31.14 9.65 14.96
CA GLN A 1 31.17 9.58 13.49
C GLN A 1 30.63 8.21 13.08
N LEU A 2 29.48 8.16 12.41
CA LEU A 2 28.73 6.92 12.10
C LEU A 2 29.15 6.27 10.77
N GLN A 3 30.36 6.51 10.27
CA GLN A 3 30.82 5.93 9.02
C GLN A 3 32.31 5.52 9.06
N PRO A 4 32.67 4.33 8.53
CA PRO A 4 34.04 3.87 8.46
C PRO A 4 34.93 4.79 7.60
N TRP A 5 36.20 4.90 7.98
CA TRP A 5 37.20 5.77 7.33
C TRP A 5 37.51 5.39 5.87
N ASN A 6 37.18 4.17 5.45
CA ASN A 6 37.51 3.62 4.14
C ASN A 6 36.31 3.59 3.16
N ARG A 7 35.24 4.35 3.43
CA ARG A 7 34.13 4.50 2.47
C ARG A 7 34.51 5.51 1.38
N THR A 8 34.49 5.07 0.13
CA THR A 8 34.50 5.96 -1.04
C THR A 8 33.06 6.15 -1.52
N ASP A 9 32.55 7.39 -1.41
CA ASP A 9 31.24 7.70 -2.00
C ASP A 9 31.39 7.92 -3.52
N PRO A 10 30.53 7.30 -4.35
CA PRO A 10 30.61 7.40 -5.81
C PRO A 10 30.22 8.79 -6.36
N GLY A 11 29.90 9.75 -5.48
CA GLY A 11 29.70 11.15 -5.82
C GLY A 11 28.32 11.47 -6.41
N PRO A 12 28.10 12.74 -6.79
CA PRO A 12 26.80 13.24 -7.21
C PRO A 12 26.33 12.75 -8.60
N ASN A 13 27.24 12.25 -9.44
CA ASN A 13 26.92 11.71 -10.76
C ASN A 13 26.58 10.20 -10.72
N TRP A 14 26.65 9.58 -9.55
CA TRP A 14 26.24 8.19 -9.36
C TRP A 14 24.70 8.09 -9.37
N PRO A 15 24.10 7.11 -10.07
CA PRO A 15 22.65 6.98 -10.17
C PRO A 15 22.08 6.35 -8.88
N TRP A 16 22.12 7.12 -7.78
CA TRP A 16 21.73 6.68 -6.44
C TRP A 16 20.33 6.07 -6.39
N ASN A 17 19.35 6.70 -7.03
CA ASN A 17 17.97 6.20 -7.04
C ASN A 17 17.90 4.79 -7.63
N HIS A 18 18.53 4.58 -8.78
CA HIS A 18 18.55 3.27 -9.45
C HIS A 18 19.33 2.21 -8.65
N TYR A 19 20.41 2.58 -7.96
CA TYR A 19 21.09 1.67 -7.04
C TYR A 19 20.18 1.27 -5.86
N ILE A 20 19.51 2.24 -5.23
CA ILE A 20 18.60 1.98 -4.11
C ILE A 20 17.37 1.19 -4.57
N ASP A 21 16.89 1.37 -5.80
CA ASP A 21 15.85 0.54 -6.41
C ASP A 21 16.32 -0.90 -6.61
N ARG A 22 17.54 -1.11 -7.11
CA ARG A 22 18.13 -2.45 -7.24
C ARG A 22 18.38 -3.12 -5.90
N VAL A 23 18.78 -2.38 -4.87
CA VAL A 23 18.93 -2.91 -3.52
C VAL A 23 17.56 -3.33 -2.97
N ARG A 24 16.52 -2.54 -3.18
CA ARG A 24 15.15 -2.87 -2.79
C ARG A 24 14.60 -4.08 -3.54
N ASP A 25 14.89 -4.21 -4.83
CA ASP A 25 14.47 -5.34 -5.66
C ASP A 25 15.22 -6.62 -5.28
N HIS A 26 16.53 -6.53 -5.02
CA HIS A 26 17.38 -7.68 -4.71
C HIS A 26 17.26 -8.18 -3.26
N CYS A 27 17.15 -7.25 -2.30
CA CYS A 27 17.16 -7.58 -0.87
C CYS A 27 15.78 -7.46 -0.21
N GLY A 28 14.75 -7.03 -0.96
CA GLY A 28 13.60 -6.38 -0.34
C GLY A 28 14.04 -5.12 0.42
N ASP A 29 13.15 -4.55 1.21
CA ASP A 29 13.36 -3.42 2.12
C ASP A 29 14.43 -3.70 3.21
N GLY A 30 15.17 -4.82 3.15
CA GLY A 30 16.04 -5.32 4.21
C GLY A 30 15.28 -6.17 5.25
N GLY A 31 14.31 -6.97 4.82
CA GLY A 31 13.36 -7.67 5.69
C GLY A 31 13.73 -9.12 6.06
N GLY A 32 14.99 -9.42 6.35
CA GLY A 32 15.37 -10.67 7.04
C GLY A 32 14.96 -10.61 8.51
N GLY A 33 13.68 -10.82 8.79
CA GLY A 33 13.10 -10.75 10.15
C GLY A 33 12.62 -9.35 10.54
N GLY A 34 11.30 -9.15 10.60
CA GLY A 34 10.69 -7.98 11.27
C GLY A 34 10.56 -6.69 10.47
N GLY A 35 10.83 -6.67 9.17
CA GLY A 35 10.57 -5.52 8.29
C GLY A 35 9.09 -5.39 7.89
N ALA A 36 8.63 -4.17 7.63
CA ALA A 36 7.29 -3.93 7.12
C ALA A 36 7.17 -4.39 5.65
N ILE A 37 6.02 -4.95 5.26
CA ILE A 37 5.69 -5.21 3.84
C ILE A 37 4.92 -4.00 3.32
N ILE A 38 5.42 -3.38 2.25
CA ILE A 38 4.73 -2.28 1.57
C ILE A 38 4.14 -2.80 0.26
N ILE A 39 2.88 -2.46 0.02
CA ILE A 39 2.15 -2.76 -1.21
C ILE A 39 1.80 -1.41 -1.85
N ASP A 40 2.56 -1.03 -2.88
CA ASP A 40 2.35 0.16 -3.70
C ASP A 40 1.29 -0.07 -4.79
N SER A 41 0.71 1.03 -5.28
CA SER A 41 -0.29 1.03 -6.35
C SER A 41 0.26 0.54 -7.69
N ASN A 42 1.58 0.59 -7.88
CA ASN A 42 2.25 0.10 -9.06
C ASN A 42 2.98 -1.21 -8.76
N ASN A 43 2.53 -2.30 -9.39
CA ASN A 43 3.15 -3.63 -9.22
C ASN A 43 4.61 -3.71 -9.67
N ALA A 44 5.12 -2.75 -10.45
CA ALA A 44 6.55 -2.66 -10.77
C ALA A 44 7.40 -2.23 -9.55
N ASN A 45 6.79 -1.61 -8.54
CA ASN A 45 7.45 -1.21 -7.29
C ASN A 45 7.31 -2.26 -6.17
N ASN A 46 6.55 -3.33 -6.41
CA ASN A 46 6.25 -4.35 -5.41
C ASN A 46 7.18 -5.56 -5.55
N ASN A 47 7.67 -6.08 -4.43
CA ASN A 47 8.27 -7.43 -4.41
C ASN A 47 7.16 -8.47 -4.61
N GLN A 48 7.02 -8.95 -5.85
CA GLN A 48 5.93 -9.86 -6.23
C GLN A 48 5.94 -11.21 -5.50
N ALA A 49 7.05 -11.60 -4.86
CA ALA A 49 7.09 -12.79 -4.03
C ALA A 49 6.27 -12.64 -2.74
N VAL A 50 6.03 -11.41 -2.26
CA VAL A 50 5.39 -11.15 -0.97
C VAL A 50 4.34 -10.04 -0.98
N ALA A 51 4.20 -9.27 -2.06
CA ALA A 51 3.29 -8.14 -2.16
C ALA A 51 2.82 -7.94 -3.61
N LYS A 52 1.52 -7.63 -3.80
CA LYS A 52 0.97 -7.17 -5.08
C LYS A 52 -0.36 -6.46 -4.88
N ILE A 53 -0.74 -5.62 -5.83
CA ILE A 53 -2.08 -5.05 -5.92
C ILE A 53 -2.85 -5.67 -7.11
N GLU A 54 -4.14 -5.93 -6.92
CA GLU A 54 -5.07 -6.37 -7.97
C GLU A 54 -6.30 -5.47 -7.96
N LEU A 55 -6.77 -5.08 -9.15
CA LEU A 55 -7.89 -4.17 -9.32
C LEU A 55 -9.02 -4.89 -10.04
N THR A 56 -10.24 -4.77 -9.52
CA THR A 56 -11.45 -5.26 -10.19
C THR A 56 -12.29 -4.08 -10.64
N GLY A 57 -12.84 -4.17 -11.86
CA GLY A 57 -13.63 -3.10 -12.48
C GLY A 57 -12.77 -1.92 -12.97
N THR A 58 -13.42 -0.80 -13.28
CA THR A 58 -12.74 0.36 -13.86
C THR A 58 -12.01 1.19 -12.79
N TRP A 59 -10.69 1.09 -12.78
CA TRP A 59 -9.79 1.96 -12.02
C TRP A 59 -8.88 2.72 -12.99
N GLN A 60 -8.63 3.98 -12.71
CA GLN A 60 -7.79 4.85 -13.54
C GLN A 60 -6.53 5.24 -12.77
N SER A 61 -5.37 5.11 -13.41
CA SER A 61 -4.10 5.53 -12.82
C SER A 61 -3.94 7.04 -12.95
N SER A 62 -3.33 7.67 -11.95
CA SER A 62 -2.98 9.09 -12.00
C SER A 62 -1.82 9.40 -11.07
N ALA A 63 -1.10 10.48 -11.40
CA ALA A 63 -0.12 11.14 -10.55
C ALA A 63 -0.39 12.65 -10.48
N ALA A 64 -1.59 13.10 -10.88
CA ALA A 64 -1.89 14.52 -11.05
C ALA A 64 -1.96 15.29 -9.72
N MET A 65 -2.45 14.65 -8.66
CA MET A 65 -2.43 15.21 -7.31
C MET A 65 -1.16 14.73 -6.59
N PRO A 66 -0.24 15.62 -6.18
CA PRO A 66 0.98 15.22 -5.47
C PRO A 66 0.67 14.73 -4.06
N GLY A 67 1.61 13.98 -3.47
CA GLY A 67 1.44 13.39 -2.14
C GLY A 67 1.02 11.92 -2.17
N TYR A 68 1.16 11.26 -3.31
CA TYR A 68 1.08 9.81 -3.42
C TYR A 68 2.34 9.11 -2.91
N TYR A 69 2.23 7.83 -2.59
CA TYR A 69 3.38 6.98 -2.35
C TYR A 69 3.90 6.43 -3.69
N GLY A 70 5.22 6.23 -3.79
CA GLY A 70 5.83 5.67 -5.00
C GLY A 70 5.62 6.56 -6.25
N SER A 71 5.00 5.99 -7.28
CA SER A 71 4.90 6.61 -8.61
C SER A 71 3.52 7.19 -8.96
N GLY A 72 2.49 6.95 -8.16
CA GLY A 72 1.14 7.43 -8.43
C GLY A 72 0.09 6.70 -7.58
N TYR A 73 -1.16 6.78 -8.01
CA TYR A 73 -2.29 6.12 -7.36
C TYR A 73 -3.32 5.67 -8.39
N TRP A 74 -4.22 4.78 -7.98
CA TRP A 74 -5.44 4.47 -8.70
C TRP A 74 -6.62 5.21 -8.09
N PHE A 75 -7.57 5.62 -8.93
CA PHE A 75 -8.85 6.12 -8.47
C PHE A 75 -10.02 5.44 -9.20
N ALA A 76 -11.16 5.36 -8.51
CA ALA A 76 -12.41 4.91 -9.07
C ALA A 76 -13.58 5.68 -8.47
N ASN A 77 -14.63 5.91 -9.26
CA ASN A 77 -15.87 6.48 -8.73
C ASN A 77 -16.51 5.55 -7.69
N THR A 78 -17.10 6.13 -6.65
CA THR A 78 -18.01 5.40 -5.77
C THR A 78 -19.23 4.94 -6.56
N ALA A 79 -19.66 3.71 -6.34
CA ALA A 79 -20.78 3.11 -7.04
C ALA A 79 -21.40 1.98 -6.19
N GLN A 80 -22.66 1.61 -6.46
CA GLN A 80 -23.32 0.46 -5.82
C GLN A 80 -22.88 -0.87 -6.47
N THR A 81 -21.57 -1.10 -6.58
CA THR A 81 -21.00 -2.30 -7.18
C THR A 81 -19.71 -2.73 -6.47
N SER A 82 -19.50 -4.03 -6.33
CA SER A 82 -18.31 -4.60 -5.70
C SER A 82 -17.19 -4.75 -6.73
N ALA A 83 -16.28 -3.78 -6.74
CA ALA A 83 -15.15 -3.71 -7.66
C ALA A 83 -13.94 -3.09 -6.94
N PRO A 84 -13.30 -3.84 -6.02
CA PRO A 84 -12.31 -3.29 -5.10
C PRO A 84 -10.92 -3.12 -5.72
N ALA A 85 -10.07 -2.38 -5.00
CA ALA A 85 -8.62 -2.51 -5.08
C ALA A 85 -8.16 -3.44 -3.96
N THR A 86 -7.38 -4.47 -4.29
CA THR A 86 -6.97 -5.53 -3.36
C THR A 86 -5.47 -5.52 -3.20
N PHE A 87 -5.01 -5.20 -1.99
CA PHE A 87 -3.59 -5.23 -1.61
C PHE A 87 -3.29 -6.58 -0.97
N TRP A 88 -2.60 -7.44 -1.71
CA TRP A 88 -2.19 -8.76 -1.26
C TRP A 88 -0.82 -8.73 -0.60
N PHE A 89 -0.66 -9.51 0.46
CA PHE A 89 0.63 -9.69 1.12
C PHE A 89 0.79 -11.12 1.65
N HIS A 90 2.01 -11.64 1.60
CA HIS A 90 2.34 -12.98 2.08
C HIS A 90 3.00 -12.91 3.47
N LEU A 91 2.52 -13.74 4.41
CA LEU A 91 3.19 -13.94 5.69
C LEU A 91 3.75 -15.37 5.79
N PRO A 92 5.04 -15.57 6.12
CA PRO A 92 5.60 -16.91 6.26
C PRO A 92 5.06 -17.67 7.48
N ALA A 93 4.50 -16.95 8.47
CA ALA A 93 3.87 -17.49 9.65
C ALA A 93 2.64 -16.65 10.01
N ALA A 94 1.68 -17.23 10.73
CA ALA A 94 0.57 -16.48 11.27
C ALA A 94 1.07 -15.41 12.25
N GLY A 95 0.41 -14.25 12.28
CA GLY A 95 0.84 -13.15 13.11
C GLY A 95 -0.14 -12.00 13.16
N THR A 96 -0.11 -11.29 14.28
CA THR A 96 -0.82 -10.04 14.46
C THR A 96 -0.02 -8.92 13.80
N LYS A 97 -0.66 -8.19 12.88
CA LYS A 97 -0.04 -7.13 12.09
C LYS A 97 -0.80 -5.84 12.22
N THR A 98 -0.08 -4.73 12.35
CA THR A 98 -0.70 -3.43 12.20
C THR A 98 -0.69 -3.03 10.74
N ILE A 99 -1.85 -2.61 10.27
CA ILE A 99 -2.09 -2.19 8.90
C ILE A 99 -2.18 -0.68 8.89
N ASP A 100 -1.34 -0.04 8.07
CA ASP A 100 -1.46 1.37 7.71
C ASP A 100 -1.84 1.50 6.24
N ALA A 101 -2.49 2.60 5.87
CA ALA A 101 -2.75 2.96 4.49
C ALA A 101 -2.26 4.39 4.21
N TRP A 102 -1.91 4.62 2.95
CA TRP A 102 -1.59 5.91 2.39
C TRP A 102 -2.62 6.25 1.31
N TRP A 103 -2.91 7.52 1.14
CA TRP A 103 -3.67 8.06 0.02
C TRP A 103 -3.25 9.50 -0.19
N THR A 104 -3.43 10.02 -1.41
CA THR A 104 -3.44 11.46 -1.60
C THR A 104 -4.77 12.03 -1.07
N ALA A 105 -4.78 13.24 -0.48
CA ALA A 105 -5.99 13.89 0.04
C ALA A 105 -6.58 14.95 -0.92
N GLY A 106 -7.88 15.24 -0.83
CA GLY A 106 -8.58 16.12 -1.79
C GLY A 106 -10.11 16.07 -1.70
N THR A 107 -10.75 17.15 -2.13
CA THR A 107 -12.16 17.46 -1.80
C THR A 107 -13.20 16.53 -2.46
N ASN A 108 -12.89 15.97 -3.63
CA ASN A 108 -13.77 15.06 -4.38
C ASN A 108 -13.63 13.58 -3.96
N ARG A 109 -12.79 13.27 -2.97
CA ARG A 109 -12.57 11.90 -2.50
C ARG A 109 -13.68 11.45 -1.54
N SER A 110 -13.85 10.14 -1.42
CA SER A 110 -14.82 9.54 -0.51
C SER A 110 -14.46 9.86 0.95
N ALA A 111 -15.45 10.31 1.71
CA ALA A 111 -15.33 10.48 3.15
C ALA A 111 -15.57 9.18 3.94
N ALA A 112 -15.94 8.10 3.25
CA ALA A 112 -16.32 6.82 3.83
C ALA A 112 -15.69 5.64 3.06
N ALA A 113 -14.43 5.76 2.65
CA ALA A 113 -13.71 4.66 2.02
C ALA A 113 -13.45 3.54 3.05
N VAL A 114 -13.76 2.29 2.70
CA VAL A 114 -13.68 1.17 3.65
C VAL A 114 -12.55 0.23 3.26
N PHE A 115 -11.64 0.00 4.20
CA PHE A 115 -10.60 -1.02 4.12
C PHE A 115 -10.99 -2.23 4.96
N ILE A 116 -10.81 -3.43 4.42
CA ILE A 116 -11.20 -4.70 5.06
C ILE A 116 -10.02 -5.66 4.99
N GLY A 117 -9.51 -6.10 6.13
CA GLY A 117 -8.51 -7.16 6.22
C GLY A 117 -9.17 -8.53 6.10
N GLN A 118 -8.65 -9.40 5.24
CA GLN A 118 -9.08 -10.79 5.10
C GLN A 118 -7.88 -11.73 5.17
N ASN A 119 -8.05 -12.86 5.85
CA ASN A 119 -7.03 -13.90 5.91
C ASN A 119 -7.05 -14.80 4.65
N VAL A 120 -6.17 -15.80 4.62
CA VAL A 120 -6.03 -16.78 3.52
C VAL A 120 -7.34 -17.53 3.17
N ASN A 121 -8.23 -17.72 4.15
CA ASN A 121 -9.53 -18.37 3.96
C ASN A 121 -10.64 -17.40 3.54
N GLY A 122 -10.33 -16.12 3.35
CA GLY A 122 -11.30 -15.07 3.06
C GLY A 122 -12.09 -14.58 4.27
N THR A 123 -11.76 -15.01 5.48
CA THR A 123 -12.41 -14.53 6.72
C THR A 123 -12.00 -13.09 6.98
N GLU A 124 -12.97 -12.22 7.26
CA GLU A 124 -12.71 -10.84 7.70
C GLU A 124 -12.05 -10.86 9.09
N VAL A 125 -10.87 -10.24 9.20
CA VAL A 125 -10.10 -10.15 10.45
C VAL A 125 -10.07 -8.72 11.00
N GLY A 126 -10.60 -7.76 10.25
CA GLY A 126 -10.76 -6.39 10.67
C GLY A 126 -11.25 -5.46 9.57
N ARG A 127 -11.75 -4.28 9.96
CA ARG A 127 -12.21 -3.24 9.04
C ARG A 127 -11.93 -1.85 9.58
N ARG A 128 -11.81 -0.90 8.67
CA ARG A 128 -11.74 0.53 9.00
C ARG A 128 -12.35 1.38 7.90
N THR A 129 -13.23 2.29 8.29
CA THR A 129 -13.70 3.38 7.44
C THR A 129 -12.80 4.61 7.64
N VAL A 130 -12.37 5.23 6.54
CA VAL A 130 -11.55 6.45 6.57
C VAL A 130 -12.12 7.54 5.66
N ASN A 131 -11.83 8.78 6.03
CA ASN A 131 -12.12 9.95 5.21
C ASN A 131 -10.90 10.29 4.36
N GLN A 132 -10.95 10.02 3.05
CA GLN A 132 -9.84 10.30 2.14
C GLN A 132 -9.72 11.77 1.76
N LYS A 133 -10.63 12.65 2.21
CA LYS A 133 -10.52 14.10 1.96
C LYS A 133 -9.39 14.76 2.72
N GLY A 134 -8.93 14.16 3.83
CA GLY A 134 -7.85 14.65 4.67
C GLY A 134 -6.89 13.53 5.06
N ASN A 135 -5.91 13.84 5.92
CA ASN A 135 -4.92 12.90 6.46
C ASN A 135 -4.19 12.05 5.39
N GLY A 136 -4.09 12.56 4.17
CA GLY A 136 -3.30 11.95 3.11
C GLY A 136 -1.82 12.27 3.25
N SER A 137 -1.03 11.78 2.30
CA SER A 137 0.42 12.00 2.22
C SER A 137 1.19 11.57 3.48
N GLN A 138 0.63 10.60 4.22
CA GLN A 138 1.19 10.03 5.43
C GLN A 138 0.60 8.64 5.67
N TRP A 139 1.28 7.83 6.48
CA TRP A 139 0.76 6.54 6.91
C TRP A 139 -0.31 6.71 7.98
N VAL A 140 -1.53 6.27 7.69
CA VAL A 140 -2.64 6.26 8.64
C VAL A 140 -2.93 4.84 9.08
N THR A 141 -2.86 4.57 10.39
CA THR A 141 -3.18 3.26 10.94
C THR A 141 -4.66 2.94 10.81
N LEU A 142 -4.96 1.82 10.16
CA LEU A 142 -6.30 1.28 10.01
C LEU A 142 -6.69 0.44 11.23
N GLY A 143 -5.74 -0.37 11.72
CA GLY A 143 -5.92 -1.23 12.88
C GLY A 143 -4.85 -2.30 12.98
N THR A 144 -4.93 -3.09 14.04
CA THR A 144 -4.05 -4.24 14.29
C THR A 144 -4.89 -5.50 14.26
N TRP A 145 -4.60 -6.41 13.32
CA TRP A 145 -5.45 -7.57 13.02
C TRP A 145 -4.62 -8.85 12.94
N SER A 146 -5.25 -9.99 13.23
CA SER A 146 -4.59 -11.30 13.24
C SER A 146 -4.72 -11.98 11.88
N PHE A 147 -3.60 -12.22 11.22
CA PHE A 147 -3.54 -12.86 9.91
C PHE A 147 -2.94 -14.27 9.99
N SER A 148 -3.30 -15.11 9.03
CA SER A 148 -2.78 -16.47 8.91
C SER A 148 -1.46 -16.50 8.13
N ALA A 149 -0.72 -17.60 8.23
CA ALA A 149 0.38 -17.86 7.29
C ALA A 149 -0.18 -17.98 5.86
N GLY A 150 0.59 -17.58 4.87
CA GLY A 150 0.20 -17.54 3.46
C GLY A 150 -0.22 -16.16 2.98
N TRP A 151 -0.93 -16.14 1.85
CA TRP A 151 -1.42 -14.91 1.22
C TRP A 151 -2.67 -14.38 1.93
N ASN A 152 -2.57 -13.18 2.45
CA ASN A 152 -3.65 -12.41 3.05
C ASN A 152 -3.91 -11.16 2.19
N LYS A 153 -4.97 -10.41 2.49
CA LYS A 153 -5.28 -9.20 1.75
C LYS A 153 -5.93 -8.11 2.59
N VAL A 154 -5.72 -6.88 2.14
CA VAL A 154 -6.50 -5.70 2.52
C VAL A 154 -7.29 -5.25 1.30
N VAL A 155 -8.62 -5.26 1.40
CA VAL A 155 -9.54 -4.89 0.35
C VAL A 155 -10.01 -3.47 0.58
N LEU A 156 -9.79 -2.57 -0.39
CA LEU A 156 -10.36 -1.24 -0.42
C LEU A 156 -11.64 -1.26 -1.28
N SER A 157 -12.76 -1.05 -0.62
CA SER A 157 -14.07 -0.99 -1.26
C SER A 157 -14.32 0.38 -1.88
N ARG A 158 -14.89 0.38 -3.10
CA ARG A 158 -15.51 1.54 -3.73
C ARG A 158 -17.04 1.56 -3.63
N TRP A 159 -17.62 0.62 -2.87
CA TRP A 159 -19.06 0.57 -2.67
C TRP A 159 -19.53 1.80 -1.88
N GLY A 160 -20.40 2.61 -2.45
CA GLY A 160 -20.91 3.81 -1.79
C GLY A 160 -21.87 4.62 -2.65
N ALA A 161 -22.43 5.68 -2.08
CA ALA A 161 -23.22 6.65 -2.85
C ALA A 161 -22.33 7.30 -3.91
N GLU A 162 -22.87 7.47 -5.13
CA GLU A 162 -22.16 8.10 -6.25
C GLU A 162 -21.83 9.57 -5.95
N GLY A 163 -20.88 10.14 -6.71
CA GLY A 163 -20.49 11.55 -6.60
C GLY A 163 -19.16 11.81 -5.89
N SER A 164 -18.37 10.77 -5.61
CA SER A 164 -17.00 10.90 -5.11
C SER A 164 -16.08 9.84 -5.71
N VAL A 165 -14.77 9.95 -5.47
CA VAL A 165 -13.79 8.93 -5.88
C VAL A 165 -13.11 8.27 -4.67
N VAL A 166 -12.84 6.97 -4.76
CA VAL A 166 -11.97 6.24 -3.84
C VAL A 166 -10.57 6.16 -4.44
N ILE A 167 -9.55 6.30 -3.58
CA ILE A 167 -8.13 6.36 -3.95
C ILE A 167 -7.42 5.15 -3.38
N ALA A 168 -6.83 4.33 -4.25
CA ALA A 168 -5.98 3.21 -3.89
C ALA A 168 -4.52 3.59 -4.19
N ASP A 169 -3.73 3.79 -3.15
CA ASP A 169 -2.34 4.24 -3.26
C ASP A 169 -1.41 3.20 -2.65
N ALA A 170 -1.24 3.17 -1.33
CA ALA A 170 -0.39 2.15 -0.72
C ALA A 170 -0.92 1.60 0.61
N VAL A 171 -0.53 0.38 0.93
CA VAL A 171 -0.76 -0.28 2.23
C VAL A 171 0.59 -0.72 2.81
N ARG A 172 0.74 -0.60 4.13
CA ARG A 172 1.90 -1.08 4.88
C ARG A 172 1.47 -2.05 5.96
N VAL A 173 2.15 -3.19 6.04
CA VAL A 173 1.92 -4.26 7.01
C VAL A 173 3.16 -4.37 7.89
N ARG A 174 3.02 -4.22 9.20
CA ARG A 174 4.14 -4.25 10.16
C ARG A 174 3.83 -5.21 11.31
#